data_AF-A0A369PYX0-F1
#
_entry.id   AF-A0A369PYX0-F1
#
_cell.length_a   1.000
_cell.length_b   1.000
_cell.length_c   1.000
_cell.angle_alpha   90.00
_cell.angle_beta   90.00
_cell.angle_gamma   90.00
#
_symmetry.space_group_name_H-M   'P 1'
#
loop_
_entity.id
_entity.type
_entity.pdbx_description
1 polymer ?
#
loop_
_entity_poly.entity_id
_entity_poly.type
_entity_poly.pdbx_seq_one_letter_code
_entity_poly.pdbx_strand_id
1 'polypeptide(L)'
;MKQVSLLSKAEMKNVMGGLVNPDGSGGDLCVISVTYANGQVGTGDYVAPTDNGSSWANNLCVGWITSGQVASCRYDCAHDGFGV
;
A
#
# COMPACT_ATOMS: atom_id res chain seq x y z
N MET A 1 0.22 -5.78 32.59
CA MET A 1 0.11 -6.34 31.23
C MET A 1 -1.12 -5.73 30.58
N LYS A 2 -0.99 -5.05 29.43
CA LYS A 2 -2.16 -4.54 28.70
C LYS A 2 -2.97 -5.73 28.18
N GLN A 3 -4.27 -5.70 28.39
CA GLN A 3 -5.20 -6.70 27.87
C GLN A 3 -5.29 -6.49 26.35
N VAL A 4 -4.75 -7.43 25.58
CA VAL A 4 -4.79 -7.37 24.11
C VAL A 4 -5.94 -8.25 23.67
N SER A 5 -6.97 -7.66 23.08
CA SER A 5 -8.10 -8.41 22.54
C SER A 5 -7.81 -8.79 21.09
N LEU A 6 -7.93 -10.07 20.76
CA LEU A 6 -7.98 -10.49 19.36
C LEU A 6 -9.24 -9.94 18.71
N LEU A 7 -9.08 -9.23 17.60
CA LEU A 7 -10.20 -8.73 16.80
C LEU A 7 -10.91 -9.90 16.11
N SER A 8 -12.22 -9.81 15.97
CA SER A 8 -13.00 -10.71 15.12
C SER A 8 -12.70 -10.47 13.63
N LYS A 9 -13.02 -11.45 12.78
CA LYS A 9 -12.88 -11.30 11.31
C LYS A 9 -13.66 -10.11 10.74
N ALA A 10 -14.78 -9.73 11.36
CA ALA A 10 -15.56 -8.58 10.94
C ALA A 10 -14.86 -7.26 11.32
N GLU A 11 -14.25 -7.22 12.51
CA GLU A 11 -13.50 -6.06 13.00
C GLU A 11 -12.17 -5.88 12.26
N MET A 12 -11.50 -6.97 11.91
CA MET A 12 -10.28 -6.95 11.09
C MET A 12 -10.48 -6.30 9.72
N LYS A 13 -11.68 -6.43 9.12
CA LYS A 13 -12.01 -5.77 7.84
C LYS A 13 -12.11 -4.26 7.94
N ASN A 14 -12.26 -3.73 9.15
CA ASN A 14 -12.32 -2.29 9.42
C ASN A 14 -10.97 -1.75 9.93
N VAL A 15 -9.94 -2.59 10.02
CA VAL A 15 -8.58 -2.14 10.34
C VAL A 15 -7.97 -1.58 9.07
N MET A 16 -7.76 -0.26 9.08
CA MET A 16 -7.03 0.44 8.03
C MET A 16 -5.55 0.46 8.39
N GLY A 17 -4.73 -0.21 7.57
CA GLY A 17 -3.28 -0.23 7.68
C GLY A 17 -2.68 0.89 6.84
N GLY A 18 -2.53 2.09 7.40
CA GLY A 18 -1.80 3.18 6.73
C GLY A 18 -2.44 4.55 6.88
N LEU A 19 -1.87 5.54 6.20
CA LEU A 19 -2.26 6.95 6.33
C LEU A 19 -3.43 7.27 5.39
N VAL A 20 -4.55 7.70 5.94
CA VAL A 20 -5.66 8.25 5.11
C VAL A 20 -5.27 9.65 4.65
N ASN A 21 -5.60 10.03 3.42
CA ASN A 21 -5.30 11.36 2.91
C ASN A 21 -5.84 12.44 3.88
N PRO A 22 -4.99 13.32 4.45
CA PRO A 22 -5.39 14.20 5.55
C PRO A 22 -6.40 15.28 5.16
N ASP A 23 -6.63 15.48 3.86
CA ASP A 23 -7.61 16.43 3.31
C ASP A 23 -9.01 15.81 3.11
N GLY A 24 -9.18 14.52 3.42
CA GLY A 24 -10.47 13.82 3.28
C GLY A 24 -10.94 13.62 1.84
N SER A 25 -10.06 13.80 0.84
CA SER A 25 -10.42 13.84 -0.57
C SER A 25 -10.67 12.48 -1.26
N GLY A 26 -10.76 11.37 -0.51
CA GLY A 26 -11.16 10.06 -1.07
C GLY A 26 -10.07 9.38 -1.89
N GLY A 27 -8.90 9.16 -1.26
CA GLY A 27 -7.81 8.40 -1.84
C GLY A 27 -6.95 7.73 -0.76
N ASP A 28 -6.38 6.58 -1.09
CA ASP A 28 -5.55 5.79 -0.19
C ASP A 28 -4.10 6.23 -0.30
N LEU A 29 -3.44 6.55 0.82
CA LEU A 29 -1.99 6.69 0.78
C LEU A 29 -1.36 5.30 0.71
N CYS A 30 -0.51 5.12 -0.29
CA CYS A 30 0.32 3.96 -0.51
C CYS A 30 1.79 4.36 -0.41
N VAL A 31 2.54 3.71 0.47
CA VAL A 31 4.00 3.79 0.46
C VAL A 31 4.51 2.72 -0.51
N ILE A 32 5.19 3.14 -1.57
CA ILE A 32 5.75 2.21 -2.57
C ILE A 32 7.27 2.21 -2.47
N SER A 33 7.84 1.02 -2.32
CA SER A 33 9.28 0.76 -2.28
C SER A 33 9.70 -0.08 -3.49
N VAL A 34 10.72 0.37 -4.21
CA VAL A 34 11.21 -0.26 -5.43
C VAL A 34 12.70 -0.56 -5.35
N THR A 35 13.11 -1.64 -6.01
CA THR A 35 14.50 -1.91 -6.38
C THR A 35 14.62 -1.78 -7.89
N TYR A 36 15.37 -0.80 -8.37
CA TYR A 36 15.63 -0.56 -9.78
C TYR A 36 16.53 -1.65 -10.38
N ALA A 37 16.50 -1.80 -11.71
CA ALA A 37 17.30 -2.81 -12.41
C ALA A 37 18.83 -2.65 -12.20
N ASN A 38 19.29 -1.44 -11.86
CA ASN A 38 20.67 -1.14 -11.51
C ASN A 38 21.01 -1.43 -10.03
N GLY A 39 20.09 -2.01 -9.27
CA GLY A 39 20.26 -2.34 -7.84
C GLY A 39 20.01 -1.19 -6.88
N GLN A 40 19.71 0.02 -7.36
CA GLN A 40 19.32 1.12 -6.48
C GLN A 40 17.94 0.85 -5.86
N VAL A 41 17.73 1.37 -4.65
CA VAL A 41 16.44 1.31 -3.96
C VAL A 41 15.86 2.71 -3.81
N GLY A 42 14.54 2.81 -3.99
CA GLY A 42 13.79 4.04 -3.80
C GLY A 42 12.48 3.77 -3.08
N THR A 43 12.01 4.76 -2.32
CA THR A 43 10.71 4.72 -1.65
C THR A 43 10.02 6.07 -1.86
N GLY A 44 8.70 6.07 -2.01
CA GLY A 44 7.91 7.28 -2.07
C GLY A 44 6.48 7.07 -1.60
N ASP A 45 5.85 8.16 -1.18
CA ASP A 45 4.44 8.20 -0.81
C ASP A 45 3.61 8.55 -2.05
N TYR A 46 2.59 7.73 -2.31
CA TYR A 46 1.71 7.86 -3.47
C TYR A 46 0.27 7.92 -3.00
N VAL A 47 -0.47 8.92 -3.47
CA VAL A 47 -1.91 9.00 -3.24
C VAL A 47 -2.62 8.28 -4.38
N ALA A 48 -3.29 7.18 -4.07
CA ALA A 48 -4.13 6.51 -5.03
C ALA A 48 -5.37 7.37 -5.34
N PRO A 49 -5.78 7.48 -6.62
CA PRO A 49 -6.88 8.34 -7.04
C PRO A 49 -8.28 7.79 -6.65
N THR A 50 -8.35 6.64 -5.99
CA THR A 50 -9.58 5.93 -5.61
C THR A 50 -9.38 5.17 -4.30
N ASP A 51 -10.47 4.82 -3.62
CA ASP A 51 -10.52 4.01 -2.38
C ASP A 51 -10.04 2.53 -2.53
N ASN A 52 -9.22 2.25 -3.55
CA ASN A 52 -8.66 0.92 -3.84
C ASN A 52 -7.16 1.05 -4.13
N GLY A 53 -6.44 1.64 -3.17
CA GLY A 53 -5.02 1.95 -3.27
C GLY A 53 -4.17 0.73 -3.60
N SER A 54 -4.47 -0.41 -3.00
CA SER A 54 -3.73 -1.66 -3.22
C SER A 54 -3.81 -2.14 -4.67
N SER A 55 -5.00 -2.09 -5.30
CA SER A 55 -5.13 -2.49 -6.70
C SER A 55 -4.41 -1.51 -7.63
N TRP A 56 -4.50 -0.22 -7.34
CA TRP A 56 -3.81 0.82 -8.09
C TRP A 56 -2.28 0.68 -7.97
N ALA A 57 -1.75 0.54 -6.75
CA ALA A 57 -0.33 0.37 -6.47
C ALA A 57 0.21 -0.93 -7.10
N ASN A 58 -0.56 -2.02 -7.06
CA ASN A 58 -0.21 -3.26 -7.75
C ASN A 58 -0.06 -3.03 -9.26
N ASN A 59 -1.03 -2.36 -9.91
CA ASN A 59 -0.97 -2.09 -11.35
C ASN A 59 0.25 -1.22 -11.71
N LEU A 60 0.56 -0.22 -10.88
CA LEU A 60 1.74 0.61 -11.04
C LEU A 60 3.04 -0.20 -10.93
N CYS A 61 3.16 -1.03 -9.88
CA CYS A 61 4.28 -1.94 -9.67
C CYS A 61 4.48 -2.89 -10.86
N VAL A 62 3.40 -3.54 -11.33
CA VAL A 62 3.43 -4.44 -12.49
C VAL A 62 3.89 -3.69 -13.74
N GLY A 63 3.42 -2.47 -13.96
CA GLY A 63 3.85 -1.61 -15.06
C GLY A 63 5.36 -1.31 -15.03
N TRP A 64 5.89 -0.89 -13.88
CA TRP A 64 7.32 -0.61 -13.74
C TRP A 64 8.18 -1.85 -13.91
N ILE A 65 7.75 -3.00 -13.38
CA ILE A 65 8.46 -4.26 -13.56
C ILE A 65 8.45 -4.69 -15.03
N THR A 66 7.30 -4.63 -15.69
CA THR A 66 7.14 -5.05 -17.10
C THR A 66 7.92 -4.14 -18.04
N SER A 67 8.04 -2.85 -17.72
CA SER A 67 8.85 -1.89 -18.50
C SER A 67 10.37 -2.11 -18.36
N GLY A 68 10.81 -2.93 -17.40
CA GLY A 68 12.23 -3.15 -17.10
C GLY A 68 12.89 -2.02 -16.30
N GLN A 69 12.15 -0.98 -15.92
CA GLN A 69 12.66 0.11 -15.07
C GLN A 69 12.97 -0.38 -13.65
N VAL A 70 12.16 -1.30 -13.13
CA VAL A 70 12.22 -1.78 -11.75
C VAL A 70 12.38 -3.30 -11.75
N ALA A 71 13.28 -3.82 -10.93
CA ALA A 71 13.48 -5.26 -10.74
C ALA A 71 12.49 -5.86 -9.72
N SER A 72 12.14 -5.10 -8.67
CA SER A 72 11.09 -5.51 -7.72
C SER A 72 10.38 -4.31 -7.11
N CYS A 73 9.11 -4.48 -6.75
CA CYS A 73 8.25 -3.42 -6.22
C CYS A 73 7.41 -3.98 -5.07
N ARG A 74 7.27 -3.20 -3.99
CA ARG A 74 6.46 -3.50 -2.80
C ARG A 74 5.63 -2.27 -2.46
N TYR A 75 4.42 -2.47 -1.96
CA TYR A 75 3.54 -1.39 -1.54
C TYR A 75 2.83 -1.75 -0.24
N ASP A 76 2.49 -0.72 0.53
CA ASP A 76 1.75 -0.76 1.79
C ASP A 76 0.75 0.41 1.75
N CYS A 77 -0.55 0.11 1.79
CA CYS A 77 -1.61 1.08 1.48
C CYS A 77 -2.64 1.16 2.60
N ALA A 78 -3.13 2.38 2.90
CA ALA A 78 -4.09 2.67 3.98
C ALA A 78 -5.27 1.70 4.11
N HIS A 79 -5.81 1.20 2.99
CA HIS A 79 -6.91 0.23 2.96
C HIS A 79 -6.47 -1.19 2.58
N ASP A 80 -5.29 -1.63 3.02
CA ASP A 80 -4.80 -2.99 2.75
C ASP A 80 -5.14 -4.02 3.83
N GLY A 81 -5.84 -3.59 4.89
CA GLY A 81 -6.28 -4.35 6.06
C GLY A 81 -5.85 -5.81 6.03
N PHE A 82 -4.60 -6.11 6.41
CA PHE A 82 -3.94 -7.43 6.41
C PHE A 82 -4.78 -8.57 5.80
N GLY A 83 -4.89 -8.55 4.47
CA GLY A 83 -5.48 -9.65 3.71
C GLY A 83 -4.43 -10.72 3.44
N VAL A 84 -4.54 -11.86 4.13
CA VAL A 84 -3.80 -13.10 3.78
C VAL A 84 -4.34 -13.73 2.50
#